data_AF-A0A0Q3H146-F1
#
_entry.id   AF-A0A0Q3H146-F1
#
_cell.length_a   1.000
_cell.length_b   1.000
_cell.length_c   1.000
_cell.angle_alpha   90.00
_cell.angle_beta   90.00
_cell.angle_gamma   90.00
#
_symmetry.space_group_name_H-M   'P 1'
#
loop_
_entity.id
_entity.type
_entity.pdbx_description
1 polymer ?
#
loop_
_entity_poly.entity_id
_entity_poly.type
_entity_poly.pdbx_seq_one_letter_code
_entity_poly.pdbx_strand_id
1 'polypeptide(L)'
;MLAKMNAVIRDFWWTGVQEENQKKPLYLKAWAEICKSKKEGGLGIRNLEAVNKAILVNSAWKIVITNYSTTARILKSKYFPYTSFWKAPTNIPKSAFWSSILKVRESLINAVTLQISKGNTCIWSSPWCPFWNNIHDSLFIQNSGFLYPATIKDLWIPNTKVWNMQLLVTLFGQQKANIVSQIPINASDNEDILIWKHTPSGICTSKSAYQIFSPGFYGLNAGPHQILSEKSRHIIHAIWLNKDMPPRVQVFGWRLMRQAISSGCRAAARSFHIDKKCCRCGADENDFHLFFSCHFVHAVWFASPLGLRMEGLIAQGVHEIEDALHIIMMTYKTEHSIPLVFNILWSIWKARNDLLFNKINSSPMQILYAAKALTYAGQENHKERGDGHAQSRHNTEPSHSNFTISSPIDSSGISSGPTFFTNDSWKNTSTNVSPISFQLHKRHMAEGPNIFTDAAWKLPASNVSPNVSFLAGTKSKAGIGVFMHRIGEQKYSVFVEASPFAGSALEAEAQALELATQIGTAMGVHQPNFLTDSNVLAEAVTKRDPIKHPGHWSIRPNLH
;
A
#
# COMPACT_ATOMS: atom_id res chain seq x y z
N MET A 1 -17.57 9.81 10.24
CA MET A 1 -16.11 9.93 10.07
C MET A 1 -15.54 8.81 9.20
N LEU A 2 -15.64 7.53 9.61
CA LEU A 2 -15.12 6.39 8.85
C LEU A 2 -15.60 6.33 7.39
N ALA A 3 -16.88 6.59 7.14
CA ALA A 3 -17.42 6.65 5.78
C ALA A 3 -16.75 7.73 4.90
N LYS A 4 -16.41 8.89 5.48
CA LYS A 4 -15.68 9.96 4.78
C LYS A 4 -14.24 9.54 4.46
N MET A 5 -13.55 8.89 5.39
CA MET A 5 -12.20 8.37 5.15
C MET A 5 -12.19 7.27 4.08
N ASN A 6 -13.14 6.32 4.14
CA ASN A 6 -13.31 5.31 3.11
C ASN A 6 -13.61 5.94 1.74
N ALA A 7 -14.41 7.01 1.69
CA ALA A 7 -14.65 7.75 0.45
C ALA A 7 -13.35 8.33 -0.10
N VAL A 8 -12.55 9.04 0.72
CA VAL A 8 -11.25 9.61 0.29
C VAL A 8 -10.30 8.53 -0.23
N ILE A 9 -10.11 7.42 0.48
CA ILE A 9 -9.22 6.33 0.05
C ILE A 9 -9.72 5.72 -1.26
N ARG A 10 -11.04 5.49 -1.35
CA ARG A 10 -11.66 4.93 -2.55
C ARG A 10 -11.51 5.88 -3.74
N ASP A 11 -11.74 7.17 -3.55
CA ASP A 11 -11.64 8.18 -4.61
C ASP A 11 -10.19 8.28 -5.08
N PHE A 12 -9.23 8.41 -4.15
CA PHE A 12 -7.80 8.37 -4.47
C PHE A 12 -7.41 7.11 -5.27
N TRP A 13 -7.93 5.93 -4.92
CA TRP A 13 -7.63 4.70 -5.66
C TRP A 13 -8.14 4.73 -7.12
N TRP A 14 -9.27 5.37 -7.38
CA TRP A 14 -9.88 5.38 -8.71
C TRP A 14 -9.43 6.56 -9.57
N THR A 15 -9.18 7.73 -8.99
CA THR A 15 -8.84 8.96 -9.72
C THR A 15 -7.44 9.50 -9.47
N GLY A 16 -6.69 8.95 -8.52
CA GLY A 16 -5.40 9.52 -8.11
C GLY A 16 -5.56 10.89 -7.44
N VAL A 17 -4.51 11.69 -7.46
CA VAL A 17 -4.53 13.08 -7.00
C VAL A 17 -5.22 13.93 -8.07
N GLN A 18 -6.29 14.62 -7.69
CA GLN A 18 -6.99 15.57 -8.57
C GLN A 18 -6.58 16.99 -8.17
N GLU A 19 -5.65 17.59 -8.92
CA GLU A 19 -5.16 18.94 -8.65
C GLU A 19 -6.12 20.01 -9.19
N GLU A 20 -6.89 19.70 -10.25
CA GLU A 20 -7.83 20.63 -10.86
C GLU A 20 -9.11 19.89 -11.32
N ASN A 21 -10.26 20.33 -10.77
CA ASN A 21 -11.61 19.78 -10.96
C ASN A 21 -11.87 18.38 -10.38
N GLN A 22 -12.68 18.35 -9.31
CA GLN A 22 -13.19 17.13 -8.69
C GLN A 22 -14.12 16.35 -9.63
N LYS A 23 -13.56 15.52 -10.52
CA LYS A 23 -14.36 14.61 -11.35
C LYS A 23 -14.77 13.41 -10.52
N LYS A 24 -16.08 13.13 -10.45
CA LYS A 24 -16.58 11.93 -9.76
C LYS A 24 -15.96 10.67 -10.37
N PRO A 25 -15.29 9.81 -9.58
CA PRO A 25 -14.70 8.57 -10.07
C PRO A 25 -15.74 7.57 -10.59
N LEU A 26 -15.38 6.83 -11.63
CA LEU A 26 -16.14 5.66 -12.07
C LEU A 26 -15.74 4.43 -11.24
N TYR A 27 -16.57 4.07 -10.25
CA TYR A 27 -16.31 2.91 -9.39
C TYR A 27 -16.65 1.59 -10.09
N LEU A 28 -15.67 0.94 -10.74
CA LEU A 28 -15.92 -0.30 -11.48
C LEU A 28 -16.05 -1.55 -10.59
N LYS A 29 -15.61 -1.48 -9.33
CA LYS A 29 -15.72 -2.58 -8.36
C LYS A 29 -16.17 -2.09 -6.99
N ALA A 30 -16.95 -2.92 -6.30
CA ALA A 30 -17.38 -2.66 -4.93
C ALA A 30 -16.16 -2.59 -3.98
N TRP A 31 -16.16 -1.63 -3.06
CA TRP A 31 -15.05 -1.43 -2.12
C TRP A 31 -14.75 -2.67 -1.27
N ALA A 32 -15.79 -3.41 -0.87
CA ALA A 32 -15.65 -4.66 -0.13
C ALA A 32 -14.81 -5.71 -0.89
N GLU A 33 -14.95 -5.80 -2.22
CA GLU A 33 -14.17 -6.70 -3.07
C GLU A 33 -12.70 -6.28 -3.20
N ILE A 34 -12.45 -4.97 -3.16
CA ILE A 34 -11.10 -4.39 -3.20
C ILE A 34 -10.37 -4.66 -1.87
N CYS A 35 -11.09 -4.56 -0.74
CA CYS A 35 -10.55 -4.80 0.59
C CYS A 35 -10.24 -6.26 0.91
N LYS A 36 -10.72 -7.23 0.12
CA LYS A 36 -10.36 -8.65 0.27
C LYS A 36 -8.85 -8.85 0.18
N SER A 37 -8.36 -9.94 0.74
CA SER A 37 -6.93 -10.26 0.69
C SER A 37 -6.47 -10.49 -0.76
N LYS A 38 -5.16 -10.32 -1.04
CA LYS A 38 -4.61 -10.68 -2.36
C LYS A 38 -4.85 -12.15 -2.72
N LYS A 39 -4.90 -13.04 -1.72
CA LYS A 39 -5.21 -14.48 -1.89
C LYS A 39 -6.64 -14.70 -2.40
N GLU A 40 -7.59 -13.89 -1.91
CA GLU A 40 -8.99 -13.88 -2.36
C GLU A 40 -9.22 -12.96 -3.57
N GLY A 41 -8.13 -12.51 -4.20
CA GLY A 41 -8.14 -11.69 -5.41
C GLY A 41 -8.38 -10.19 -5.17
N GLY A 42 -8.46 -9.70 -3.94
CA GLY A 42 -8.52 -8.26 -3.63
C GLY A 42 -7.13 -7.61 -3.59
N LEU A 43 -7.02 -6.41 -3.02
CA LEU A 43 -5.76 -5.67 -2.87
C LEU A 43 -5.15 -5.79 -1.47
N GLY A 44 -5.90 -6.31 -0.50
CA GLY A 44 -5.49 -6.36 0.90
C GLY A 44 -5.57 -5.01 1.63
N ILE A 45 -6.28 -4.02 1.05
CA ILE A 45 -6.56 -2.75 1.73
C ILE A 45 -7.49 -3.04 2.90
N ARG A 46 -7.07 -2.71 4.13
CA ARG A 46 -7.87 -3.00 5.32
C ARG A 46 -9.17 -2.20 5.30
N ASN A 47 -10.28 -2.88 5.57
CA ASN A 47 -11.57 -2.22 5.75
C ASN A 47 -11.55 -1.44 7.07
N LEU A 48 -11.62 -0.11 7.00
CA LEU A 48 -11.52 0.75 8.19
C LEU A 48 -12.61 0.49 9.24
N GLU A 49 -13.79 0.07 8.82
CA GLU A 49 -14.87 -0.29 9.76
C GLU A 49 -14.52 -1.56 10.54
N ALA A 50 -14.04 -2.59 9.84
CA ALA A 50 -13.56 -3.82 10.46
C ALA A 50 -12.34 -3.57 11.34
N VAL A 51 -11.41 -2.70 10.93
CA VAL A 51 -10.27 -2.28 11.77
C VAL A 51 -10.75 -1.60 13.05
N ASN A 52 -11.68 -0.65 12.93
CA ASN A 52 -12.22 0.05 14.10
C ASN A 52 -12.92 -0.91 15.07
N LYS A 53 -13.78 -1.80 14.56
CA LYS A 53 -14.42 -2.85 15.37
C LYS A 53 -13.40 -3.77 16.05
N ALA A 54 -12.35 -4.17 15.34
CA ALA A 54 -11.29 -5.02 15.88
C ALA A 54 -10.49 -4.35 17.01
N ILE A 55 -10.18 -3.06 16.86
CA ILE A 55 -9.52 -2.28 17.90
C ILE A 55 -10.44 -2.17 19.12
N LEU A 56 -11.73 -1.88 18.92
CA LEU A 56 -12.71 -1.81 20.00
C LEU A 56 -12.85 -3.14 20.74
N VAL A 57 -12.90 -4.26 20.02
CA VAL A 57 -12.94 -5.60 20.62
C VAL A 57 -11.68 -5.89 21.43
N ASN A 58 -10.50 -5.55 20.91
CA ASN A 58 -9.25 -5.71 21.66
C ASN A 58 -9.21 -4.81 22.91
N SER A 59 -9.71 -3.58 22.82
CA SER A 59 -9.86 -2.70 24.00
C SER A 59 -10.84 -3.28 25.02
N ALA A 60 -11.98 -3.81 24.58
CA ALA A 60 -12.96 -4.47 25.43
C ALA A 60 -12.36 -5.71 26.12
N TRP A 61 -11.64 -6.54 25.37
CA TRP A 61 -10.88 -7.68 25.90
C TRP A 61 -9.90 -7.27 27.00
N LYS A 62 -9.11 -6.21 26.78
CA LYS A 62 -8.18 -5.67 27.79
C LYS A 62 -8.89 -5.19 29.06
N ILE A 63 -10.07 -4.59 28.93
CA ILE A 63 -10.88 -4.17 30.08
C ILE A 63 -11.30 -5.38 30.91
N VAL A 64 -11.64 -6.50 30.26
CA VAL A 64 -12.10 -7.72 30.93
C VAL A 64 -10.96 -8.48 31.60
N ILE A 65 -9.84 -8.69 30.90
CA ILE A 65 -8.74 -9.51 31.44
C ILE A 65 -7.90 -8.74 32.46
N THR A 66 -7.70 -7.43 32.26
CA THR A 66 -6.77 -6.63 33.07
C THR A 66 -7.55 -5.84 34.12
N ASN A 67 -8.19 -6.56 35.05
CA ASN A 67 -8.92 -5.98 36.18
C ASN A 67 -8.07 -5.02 37.04
N TYR A 68 -6.74 -5.13 36.98
CA TYR A 68 -5.80 -4.31 37.74
C TYR A 68 -5.33 -3.05 37.02
N SER A 69 -5.58 -2.90 35.70
CA SER A 69 -5.17 -1.68 35.00
C SER A 69 -5.96 -0.49 35.52
N THR A 70 -5.29 0.66 35.70
CA THR A 70 -5.94 1.90 36.16
C THR A 70 -7.13 2.25 35.28
N THR A 71 -6.99 2.10 33.96
CA THR A 71 -8.06 2.33 32.99
C THR A 71 -9.26 1.39 33.21
N ALA A 72 -9.04 0.09 33.38
CA ALA A 72 -10.14 -0.84 33.64
C ALA A 72 -10.83 -0.54 34.99
N ARG A 73 -10.07 -0.18 36.02
CA ARG A 73 -10.62 0.21 37.34
C ARG A 73 -11.49 1.45 37.27
N ILE A 74 -11.06 2.49 36.55
CA ILE A 74 -11.84 3.71 36.31
C ILE A 74 -13.11 3.41 35.51
N LEU A 75 -13.01 2.58 34.46
CA LEU A 75 -14.17 2.22 33.65
C LEU A 75 -15.17 1.39 34.46
N LYS A 76 -14.69 0.47 35.29
CA LYS A 76 -15.52 -0.32 36.20
C LYS A 76 -16.24 0.59 37.19
N SER A 77 -15.51 1.44 37.93
CA SER A 77 -16.12 2.32 38.94
C SER A 77 -17.15 3.27 38.35
N LYS A 78 -16.92 3.76 37.13
CA LYS A 78 -17.83 4.69 36.45
C LYS A 78 -19.04 4.03 35.80
N TYR A 79 -18.86 2.90 35.11
CA TYR A 79 -19.89 2.36 34.22
C TYR A 79 -20.52 1.04 34.68
N PHE A 80 -19.81 0.25 35.47
CA PHE A 80 -20.31 -1.04 35.97
C PHE A 80 -19.76 -1.35 37.38
N PRO A 81 -20.02 -0.47 38.37
CA PRO A 81 -19.41 -0.60 39.71
C PRO A 81 -19.84 -1.88 40.44
N TYR A 82 -21.09 -2.28 40.28
CA TYR A 82 -21.72 -3.42 40.97
C TYR A 82 -21.98 -4.63 40.05
N THR A 83 -21.54 -4.56 38.79
CA THR A 83 -21.80 -5.60 37.79
C THR A 83 -20.51 -6.02 37.10
N SER A 84 -20.57 -7.09 36.31
CA SER A 84 -19.47 -7.46 35.41
C SER A 84 -19.54 -6.63 34.13
N PHE A 85 -18.43 -6.57 33.39
CA PHE A 85 -18.39 -5.99 32.05
C PHE A 85 -19.51 -6.53 31.15
N TRP A 86 -19.78 -7.83 31.26
CA TRP A 86 -20.75 -8.55 30.44
C TRP A 86 -22.20 -8.12 30.68
N LYS A 87 -22.54 -7.83 31.94
CA LYS A 87 -23.87 -7.33 32.35
C LYS A 87 -23.90 -5.82 32.57
N ALA A 88 -22.91 -5.09 32.06
CA ALA A 88 -22.84 -3.66 32.25
C ALA A 88 -24.10 -2.95 31.72
N PRO A 89 -24.70 -2.03 32.50
CA PRO A 89 -25.97 -1.40 32.17
C PRO A 89 -25.86 -0.49 30.93
N THR A 90 -26.93 -0.45 30.15
CA THR A 90 -27.03 0.36 28.94
C THR A 90 -27.76 1.68 29.15
N ASN A 91 -28.36 1.91 30.32
CA ASN A 91 -29.18 3.09 30.65
C ASN A 91 -28.40 4.25 31.32
N ILE A 92 -27.11 4.08 31.60
CA ILE A 92 -26.26 5.13 32.20
C ILE A 92 -25.77 6.10 31.12
N PRO A 93 -25.58 7.41 31.40
CA PRO A 93 -24.89 8.34 30.50
C PRO A 93 -23.49 7.82 30.11
N LYS A 94 -23.20 7.75 28.81
CA LYS A 94 -22.00 7.08 28.28
C LYS A 94 -21.10 8.06 27.56
N SER A 95 -19.80 7.96 27.80
CA SER A 95 -18.84 8.58 26.87
C SER A 95 -18.94 7.94 25.48
N ALA A 96 -18.44 8.64 24.46
CA ALA A 96 -18.37 8.10 23.10
C ALA A 96 -17.58 6.78 23.05
N PHE A 97 -16.50 6.68 23.85
CA PHE A 97 -15.71 5.46 24.00
C PHE A 97 -16.54 4.31 24.59
N TRP A 98 -17.20 4.51 25.74
CA TRP A 98 -17.98 3.46 26.39
C TRP A 98 -19.16 3.00 25.52
N SER A 99 -19.82 3.94 24.86
CA SER A 99 -20.86 3.66 23.86
C SER A 99 -20.34 2.75 22.74
N SER A 100 -19.09 2.94 22.30
CA SER A 100 -18.48 2.13 21.25
C SER A 100 -18.06 0.75 21.74
N ILE A 101 -17.60 0.64 23.00
CA ILE A 101 -17.29 -0.64 23.64
C ILE A 101 -18.55 -1.50 23.80
N LEU A 102 -19.67 -0.91 24.22
CA LEU A 102 -20.93 -1.66 24.34
C LEU A 102 -21.44 -2.19 22.99
N LYS A 103 -21.21 -1.46 21.88
CA LYS A 103 -21.59 -1.91 20.53
C LYS A 103 -20.87 -3.19 20.09
N VAL A 104 -19.67 -3.46 20.61
CA VAL A 104 -18.90 -4.67 20.27
C VAL A 104 -18.99 -5.76 21.33
N ARG A 105 -19.75 -5.54 22.41
CA ARG A 105 -19.87 -6.48 23.53
C ARG A 105 -20.40 -7.84 23.09
N GLU A 106 -21.47 -7.87 22.27
CA GLU A 106 -22.02 -9.13 21.75
C GLU A 106 -21.02 -9.89 20.87
N SER A 107 -20.30 -9.18 20.00
CA SER A 107 -19.23 -9.80 19.20
C SER A 107 -18.14 -10.41 20.09
N LEU A 108 -17.80 -9.73 21.19
CA LEU A 108 -16.82 -10.23 22.16
C LEU A 108 -17.35 -11.46 22.91
N ILE A 109 -18.60 -11.45 23.40
CA ILE A 109 -19.22 -12.61 24.07
C ILE A 109 -19.15 -13.85 23.19
N ASN A 110 -19.49 -13.71 21.90
CA ASN A 110 -19.47 -14.83 20.96
C ASN A 110 -18.05 -15.33 20.66
N ALA A 111 -17.04 -14.45 20.76
CA ALA A 111 -15.65 -14.75 20.45
C ALA A 111 -14.82 -15.29 21.63
N VAL A 112 -15.39 -15.36 22.83
CA VAL A 112 -14.70 -15.85 24.04
C VAL A 112 -15.30 -17.15 24.57
N THR A 113 -14.47 -17.93 25.26
CA THR A 113 -14.87 -19.08 26.07
C THR A 113 -14.11 -19.05 27.39
N LEU A 114 -14.61 -19.75 28.41
CA LEU A 114 -13.92 -19.87 29.69
C LEU A 114 -13.23 -21.24 29.78
N GLN A 115 -11.94 -21.26 30.13
CA GLN A 115 -11.25 -22.46 30.56
C GLN A 115 -11.46 -22.64 32.06
N ILE A 116 -12.29 -23.62 32.41
CA ILE A 116 -12.68 -23.91 33.78
C ILE A 116 -11.61 -24.79 34.42
N SER A 117 -11.09 -24.37 35.57
CA SER A 117 -10.06 -25.10 36.33
C SER A 117 -10.49 -25.23 37.79
N LYS A 118 -10.45 -24.12 38.55
CA LYS A 118 -10.90 -24.05 39.95
C LYS A 118 -12.40 -23.79 40.09
N GLY A 119 -13.08 -23.32 39.04
CA GLY A 119 -14.51 -23.08 39.03
C GLY A 119 -14.92 -21.89 39.88
N ASN A 120 -14.01 -20.96 40.16
CA ASN A 120 -14.23 -19.80 41.01
C ASN A 120 -14.99 -18.66 40.28
N THR A 121 -15.21 -18.80 38.98
CA THR A 121 -16.01 -17.84 38.21
C THR A 121 -17.48 -17.89 38.61
N CYS A 122 -18.09 -16.71 38.78
CA CYS A 122 -19.51 -16.58 39.08
C CYS A 122 -20.37 -16.86 37.83
N ILE A 123 -21.31 -17.82 37.95
CA ILE A 123 -22.11 -18.34 36.82
C ILE A 123 -23.06 -17.28 36.23
N TRP A 124 -23.42 -16.28 37.02
CA TRP A 124 -24.35 -15.21 36.63
C TRP A 124 -23.66 -14.04 35.92
N SER A 125 -22.33 -13.96 36.04
CA SER A 125 -21.59 -12.75 35.70
C SER A 125 -20.67 -12.88 34.49
N SER A 126 -20.33 -14.09 34.03
CA SER A 126 -19.35 -14.33 32.95
C SER A 126 -19.83 -15.37 31.94
N PRO A 127 -19.52 -15.23 30.63
CA PRO A 127 -19.96 -16.13 29.57
C PRO A 127 -19.22 -17.48 29.60
N TRP A 128 -19.58 -18.33 30.55
CA TRP A 128 -18.92 -19.63 30.78
C TRP A 128 -19.53 -20.79 29.98
N CYS A 129 -20.74 -20.63 29.44
CA CYS A 129 -21.43 -21.64 28.63
C CYS A 129 -22.11 -21.04 27.38
N PRO A 130 -22.45 -21.85 26.35
CA PRO A 130 -22.98 -21.36 25.07
C PRO A 130 -24.29 -20.58 25.17
N PHE A 131 -25.15 -20.92 26.12
CA PHE A 131 -26.45 -20.28 26.33
C PHE A 131 -26.43 -19.21 27.42
N TRP A 132 -25.24 -18.78 27.87
CA TRP A 132 -25.09 -17.88 29.01
C TRP A 132 -25.87 -16.56 28.87
N ASN A 133 -25.98 -16.02 27.65
CA ASN A 133 -26.76 -14.80 27.42
C ASN A 133 -28.21 -14.92 27.90
N ASN A 134 -28.80 -16.10 27.78
CA ASN A 134 -30.18 -16.42 28.14
C ASN A 134 -30.22 -17.32 29.39
N ILE A 135 -29.20 -17.29 30.25
CA ILE A 135 -29.10 -18.19 31.42
C ILE A 135 -30.26 -18.00 32.39
N HIS A 136 -30.76 -16.77 32.56
CA HIS A 136 -31.90 -16.48 33.44
C HIS A 136 -33.22 -16.99 32.86
N ASP A 137 -33.45 -16.80 31.56
CA ASP A 137 -34.63 -17.35 30.86
C ASP A 137 -34.61 -18.89 30.83
N SER A 138 -33.42 -19.46 31.03
CA SER A 138 -33.18 -20.90 31.07
C SER A 138 -33.36 -21.52 32.45
N LEU A 139 -33.55 -20.70 33.48
CA LEU A 139 -33.56 -21.14 34.87
C LEU A 139 -34.96 -21.60 35.28
N PHE A 140 -35.07 -22.83 35.76
CA PHE A 140 -36.26 -23.30 36.45
C PHE A 140 -36.25 -22.80 37.89
N ILE A 141 -37.23 -21.96 38.22
CA ILE A 141 -37.39 -21.38 39.55
C ILE A 141 -37.73 -22.50 40.55
N GLN A 142 -36.91 -22.61 41.58
CA GLN A 142 -37.07 -23.57 42.67
C GLN A 142 -37.88 -22.98 43.83
N ASN A 143 -38.34 -23.86 44.73
CA ASN A 143 -39.12 -23.50 45.91
C ASN A 143 -38.38 -22.52 46.84
N SER A 144 -39.14 -21.80 47.67
CA SER A 144 -38.61 -20.91 48.69
C SER A 144 -37.64 -21.63 49.62
N GLY A 145 -36.39 -21.13 49.71
CA GLY A 145 -35.32 -21.73 50.52
C GLY A 145 -34.24 -22.45 49.70
N PHE A 146 -34.42 -22.61 48.39
CA PHE A 146 -33.38 -23.16 47.52
C PHE A 146 -32.17 -22.20 47.41
N LEU A 147 -30.99 -22.70 47.73
CA LEU A 147 -29.74 -21.97 47.58
C LEU A 147 -29.23 -22.11 46.14
N TYR A 148 -29.31 -21.02 45.37
CA TYR A 148 -28.80 -21.01 44.01
C TYR A 148 -27.26 -21.02 44.01
N PRO A 149 -26.63 -21.85 43.15
CA PRO A 149 -25.19 -21.85 42.94
C PRO A 149 -24.68 -20.45 42.59
N ALA A 150 -23.58 -20.01 43.22
CA ALA A 150 -22.98 -18.72 42.92
C ALA A 150 -21.86 -18.87 41.87
N THR A 151 -21.05 -19.92 42.03
CA THR A 151 -19.85 -20.19 41.25
C THR A 151 -19.95 -21.50 40.48
N ILE A 152 -19.08 -21.68 39.48
CA ILE A 152 -19.08 -22.88 38.64
C ILE A 152 -18.81 -24.13 39.49
N LYS A 153 -17.91 -24.05 40.48
CA LYS A 153 -17.62 -25.17 41.38
C LYS A 153 -18.83 -25.64 42.18
N ASP A 154 -19.81 -24.78 42.42
CA ASP A 154 -21.02 -25.13 43.16
C ASP A 154 -21.97 -26.01 42.31
N LEU A 155 -21.71 -26.11 41.00
CA LEU A 155 -22.39 -27.02 40.08
C LEU A 155 -21.72 -28.40 40.00
N TRP A 156 -20.63 -28.62 40.72
CA TRP A 156 -19.95 -29.91 40.77
C TRP A 156 -20.47 -30.76 41.92
N ILE A 157 -20.19 -32.06 41.86
CA ILE A 157 -20.30 -32.92 43.03
C ILE A 157 -19.25 -32.43 44.04
N PRO A 158 -19.62 -32.22 45.32
CA PRO A 158 -18.73 -31.64 46.32
C PRO A 158 -17.35 -32.33 46.37
N ASN A 159 -16.28 -31.54 46.43
CA ASN A 159 -14.88 -32.00 46.45
C ASN A 159 -14.43 -32.78 45.21
N THR A 160 -15.17 -32.69 44.09
CA THR A 160 -14.79 -33.30 42.81
C THR A 160 -14.79 -32.26 41.69
N LYS A 161 -14.18 -32.61 40.56
CA LYS A 161 -14.30 -31.86 39.29
C LYS A 161 -15.24 -32.58 38.32
N VAL A 162 -16.36 -33.07 38.84
CA VAL A 162 -17.39 -33.76 38.08
C VAL A 162 -18.71 -32.99 38.19
N TRP A 163 -19.34 -32.73 37.05
CA TRP A 163 -20.63 -32.03 37.00
C TRP A 163 -21.72 -32.79 37.77
N ASN A 164 -22.46 -32.09 38.63
CA ASN A 164 -23.63 -32.64 39.29
C ASN A 164 -24.83 -32.60 38.34
N MET A 165 -25.04 -33.69 37.60
CA MET A 165 -26.11 -33.77 36.60
C MET A 165 -27.50 -33.58 37.19
N GLN A 166 -27.77 -34.09 38.40
CA GLN A 166 -29.06 -33.91 39.04
C GLN A 166 -29.37 -32.44 39.30
N LEU A 167 -28.38 -31.69 39.82
CA LEU A 167 -28.49 -30.26 40.05
C LEU A 167 -28.65 -29.49 38.74
N LEU A 168 -27.87 -29.82 37.72
CA LEU A 168 -27.94 -29.16 36.40
C LEU A 168 -29.30 -29.37 35.71
N VAL A 169 -29.84 -30.59 35.76
CA VAL A 169 -31.17 -30.92 35.21
C VAL A 169 -32.26 -30.17 35.98
N THR A 170 -32.15 -30.09 37.30
CA THR A 170 -33.09 -29.35 38.15
C THR A 170 -33.09 -27.85 37.80
N LEU A 171 -31.92 -27.27 37.53
CA LEU A 171 -31.77 -25.84 37.25
C LEU A 171 -32.09 -25.44 35.80
N PHE A 172 -31.65 -26.22 34.81
CA PHE A 172 -31.68 -25.80 33.40
C PHE A 172 -32.43 -26.77 32.47
N GLY A 173 -32.87 -27.92 32.99
CA GLY A 173 -33.47 -29.00 32.21
C GLY A 173 -32.45 -29.88 31.49
N GLN A 174 -32.93 -31.02 31.00
CA GLN A 174 -32.08 -32.07 30.44
C GLN A 174 -31.20 -31.60 29.27
N GLN A 175 -31.78 -30.84 28.33
CA GLN A 175 -31.06 -30.42 27.13
C GLN A 175 -29.87 -29.51 27.46
N LYS A 176 -30.06 -28.53 28.34
CA LYS A 176 -29.00 -27.59 28.73
C LYS A 176 -28.01 -28.21 29.71
N ALA A 177 -28.46 -29.11 30.58
CA ALA A 177 -27.58 -29.90 31.43
C ALA A 177 -26.58 -30.72 30.61
N ASN A 178 -27.03 -31.36 29.53
CA ASN A 178 -26.15 -32.11 28.61
C ASN A 178 -25.11 -31.21 27.91
N ILE A 179 -25.48 -29.96 27.57
CA ILE A 179 -24.54 -28.99 27.00
C ILE A 179 -23.46 -28.62 28.04
N VAL A 180 -23.88 -28.34 29.28
CA VAL A 180 -22.95 -27.99 30.37
C VAL A 180 -22.01 -29.15 30.67
N SER A 181 -22.51 -30.39 30.70
CA SER A 181 -21.70 -31.57 31.04
C SER A 181 -20.60 -31.87 30.02
N GLN A 182 -20.74 -31.38 28.78
CA GLN A 182 -19.74 -31.50 27.73
C GLN A 182 -18.61 -30.46 27.84
N ILE A 183 -18.75 -29.45 28.71
CA ILE A 183 -17.71 -28.44 28.91
C ILE A 183 -16.54 -29.09 29.68
N PRO A 184 -15.33 -29.13 29.09
CA PRO A 184 -14.19 -29.77 29.73
C PRO A 184 -13.74 -28.98 30.97
N ILE A 185 -13.49 -29.69 32.07
CA ILE A 185 -12.91 -29.14 33.28
C ILE A 185 -11.42 -29.53 33.32
N ASN A 186 -10.55 -28.54 33.48
CA ASN A 186 -9.12 -28.77 33.61
C ASN A 186 -8.78 -29.29 35.01
N ALA A 187 -7.94 -30.32 35.09
CA ALA A 187 -7.53 -30.94 36.36
C ALA A 187 -6.70 -30.00 37.25
N SER A 188 -6.04 -28.98 36.68
CA SER A 188 -5.26 -27.99 37.44
C SER A 188 -6.11 -27.17 38.42
N ASP A 189 -5.52 -26.74 39.55
CA ASP A 189 -6.16 -25.86 40.54
C ASP A 189 -5.88 -24.36 40.32
N ASN A 190 -5.45 -24.02 39.10
CA ASN A 190 -5.31 -22.62 38.69
C ASN A 190 -6.67 -21.93 38.62
N GLU A 191 -6.65 -20.60 38.72
CA GLU A 191 -7.82 -19.75 38.51
C GLU A 191 -8.41 -19.95 37.11
N ASP A 192 -9.73 -19.77 36.97
CA ASP A 192 -10.38 -19.86 35.66
C ASP A 192 -9.88 -18.77 34.70
N ILE A 193 -9.65 -19.12 33.43
CA ILE A 193 -9.05 -18.21 32.45
C ILE A 193 -10.02 -17.96 31.31
N LEU A 194 -10.23 -16.69 30.97
CA LEU A 194 -10.97 -16.32 29.76
C LEU A 194 -10.07 -16.50 28.53
N ILE A 195 -10.58 -17.23 27.53
CA ILE A 195 -9.87 -17.58 26.30
C ILE A 195 -10.56 -16.95 25.09
N TRP A 196 -9.74 -16.40 24.20
CA TRP A 196 -10.13 -16.01 22.86
C TRP A 196 -10.21 -17.21 21.92
N LYS A 197 -11.38 -17.51 21.36
CA LYS A 197 -11.62 -18.71 20.54
C LYS A 197 -10.82 -18.77 19.23
N HIS A 198 -10.40 -17.62 18.71
CA HIS A 198 -9.82 -17.52 17.36
C HIS A 198 -8.30 -17.48 17.32
N THR A 199 -7.61 -17.80 18.42
CA THR A 199 -6.15 -17.97 18.45
C THR A 199 -5.78 -19.18 19.30
N PRO A 200 -4.79 -20.00 18.89
CA PRO A 200 -4.30 -21.11 19.71
C PRO A 200 -3.72 -20.66 21.06
N SER A 201 -3.20 -19.42 21.12
CA SER A 201 -2.71 -18.83 22.37
C SER A 201 -3.81 -18.38 23.33
N GLY A 202 -5.08 -18.35 22.88
CA GLY A 202 -6.19 -17.85 23.67
C GLY A 202 -6.17 -16.34 23.94
N ILE A 203 -5.26 -15.59 23.31
CA ILE A 203 -5.13 -14.13 23.49
C ILE A 203 -5.75 -13.39 22.30
N CYS A 204 -6.63 -12.42 22.60
CA CYS A 204 -7.14 -11.50 21.60
C CYS A 204 -6.10 -10.44 21.23
N THR A 205 -5.90 -10.23 19.94
CA THR A 205 -5.12 -9.14 19.38
C THR A 205 -6.00 -8.37 18.38
N SER A 206 -5.66 -7.11 18.06
CA SER A 206 -6.40 -6.40 17.01
C SER A 206 -6.36 -7.13 15.66
N LYS A 207 -5.32 -7.95 15.41
CA LYS A 207 -5.20 -8.77 14.19
C LYS A 207 -6.19 -9.95 14.20
N SER A 208 -6.27 -10.71 15.28
CA SER A 208 -7.23 -11.82 15.38
C SER A 208 -8.68 -11.34 15.47
N ALA A 209 -8.92 -10.21 16.15
CA ALA A 209 -10.22 -9.55 16.17
C ALA A 209 -10.65 -9.04 14.79
N TYR A 210 -9.71 -8.59 13.94
CA TYR A 210 -10.03 -8.15 12.58
C TYR A 210 -10.53 -9.30 11.69
N GLN A 211 -10.06 -10.52 11.92
CA GLN A 211 -10.50 -11.69 11.15
C GLN A 211 -12.01 -11.94 11.35
N ILE A 212 -12.54 -11.78 12.57
CA ILE A 212 -13.98 -11.88 12.87
C ILE A 212 -14.83 -10.95 12.00
N PHE A 213 -14.33 -9.75 11.71
CA PHE A 213 -15.06 -8.74 10.94
C PHE A 213 -14.66 -8.70 9.46
N SER A 214 -13.74 -9.57 9.04
CA SER A 214 -13.32 -9.64 7.64
C SER A 214 -14.40 -10.35 6.82
N PRO A 215 -14.79 -9.79 5.66
CA PRO A 215 -15.73 -10.45 4.75
C PRO A 215 -15.10 -11.75 4.25
N GLY A 216 -15.55 -12.89 4.81
CA GLY A 216 -15.01 -14.22 4.55
C GLY A 216 -14.91 -15.13 5.79
N PHE A 217 -14.87 -14.58 7.01
CA PHE A 217 -14.66 -15.38 8.23
C PHE A 217 -15.95 -15.96 8.82
N TYR A 218 -17.04 -15.20 8.79
CA TYR A 218 -18.39 -15.72 8.92
C TYR A 218 -19.02 -15.59 7.54
N GLY A 219 -19.47 -16.67 6.92
CA GLY A 219 -20.22 -16.65 5.66
C GLY A 219 -21.55 -15.87 5.71
N LEU A 220 -21.75 -15.03 6.73
CA LEU A 220 -22.88 -14.17 6.95
C LEU A 220 -22.64 -12.87 6.20
N ASN A 221 -23.42 -12.66 5.12
CA ASN A 221 -23.37 -11.56 4.16
C ASN A 221 -22.43 -11.72 2.96
N ALA A 222 -22.14 -12.96 2.56
CA ALA A 222 -21.93 -13.18 1.14
C ALA A 222 -23.31 -13.08 0.47
N GLY A 223 -23.66 -11.91 -0.07
CA GLY A 223 -24.60 -11.88 -1.20
C GLY A 223 -24.06 -12.76 -2.34
N PRO A 224 -24.76 -12.88 -3.48
CA PRO A 224 -24.25 -13.57 -4.66
C PRO A 224 -23.04 -12.82 -5.26
N HIS A 225 -21.93 -12.79 -4.53
CA HIS A 225 -20.65 -12.30 -4.98
C HIS A 225 -20.04 -13.45 -5.78
N GLN A 226 -19.88 -13.23 -7.10
CA GLN A 226 -19.18 -14.15 -7.99
C GLN A 226 -17.90 -14.64 -7.31
N ILE A 227 -17.90 -15.92 -6.96
CA ILE A 227 -16.71 -16.64 -6.53
C ILE A 227 -15.74 -16.51 -7.70
N LEU A 228 -14.57 -15.93 -7.45
CA LEU A 228 -13.54 -15.79 -8.47
C LEU A 228 -13.15 -17.19 -8.94
N SER A 229 -13.13 -17.41 -10.26
CA SER A 229 -12.72 -18.71 -10.81
C SER A 229 -11.31 -19.07 -10.35
N GLU A 230 -11.01 -20.37 -10.25
CA GLU A 230 -9.68 -20.82 -9.87
C GLU A 230 -8.60 -20.33 -10.84
N LYS A 231 -8.92 -20.30 -12.15
CA LYS A 231 -8.06 -19.73 -13.19
C LYS A 231 -7.75 -18.26 -12.90
N SER A 232 -8.78 -17.45 -12.63
CA SER A 232 -8.60 -16.03 -12.30
C SER A 232 -7.77 -15.82 -11.03
N ARG A 233 -7.96 -16.65 -10.00
CA ARG A 233 -7.15 -16.61 -8.77
C ARG A 233 -5.68 -16.94 -9.06
N HIS A 234 -5.43 -17.97 -9.87
CA HIS A 234 -4.09 -18.37 -10.28
C HIS A 234 -3.39 -17.25 -11.06
N ILE A 235 -4.06 -16.63 -12.03
CA ILE A 235 -3.53 -15.53 -12.83
C ILE A 235 -3.22 -14.32 -11.94
N ILE A 236 -4.15 -13.89 -11.07
CA ILE A 236 -3.93 -12.77 -10.16
C ILE A 236 -2.74 -13.03 -9.22
N HIS A 237 -2.60 -14.26 -8.74
CA HIS A 237 -1.46 -14.63 -7.91
C HIS A 237 -0.14 -14.54 -8.68
N ALA A 238 -0.10 -15.02 -9.93
CA ALA A 238 1.07 -14.92 -10.80
C ALA A 238 1.45 -13.46 -11.10
N ILE A 239 0.47 -12.58 -11.35
CA ILE A 239 0.69 -11.15 -11.57
C ILE A 239 1.39 -10.51 -10.36
N TRP A 240 0.90 -10.78 -9.15
CA TRP A 240 1.46 -10.16 -7.94
C TRP A 240 2.82 -10.71 -7.50
N LEU A 241 3.13 -11.97 -7.84
CA LEU A 241 4.41 -12.58 -7.51
C LEU A 241 5.53 -12.17 -8.46
N ASN A 242 5.20 -11.76 -9.68
CA ASN A 242 6.20 -11.48 -10.68
C ASN A 242 6.91 -10.14 -10.42
N LYS A 243 8.21 -10.19 -10.12
CA LYS A 243 9.03 -9.01 -9.77
C LYS A 243 9.52 -8.21 -10.98
N ASP A 244 9.61 -8.84 -12.15
CA ASP A 244 10.01 -8.20 -13.40
C ASP A 244 8.87 -7.36 -14.00
N MET A 245 7.65 -7.50 -13.49
CA MET A 245 6.50 -6.75 -13.97
C MET A 245 6.42 -5.38 -13.26
N PRO A 246 6.38 -4.25 -14.00
CA PRO A 246 6.24 -2.94 -13.39
C PRO A 246 4.96 -2.83 -12.53
N PRO A 247 4.98 -2.14 -11.37
CA PRO A 247 3.81 -2.06 -10.47
C PRO A 247 2.52 -1.56 -11.15
N ARG A 248 2.65 -0.61 -12.08
CA ARG A 248 1.50 -0.11 -12.87
C ARG A 248 0.86 -1.19 -13.75
N VAL A 249 1.67 -2.09 -14.29
CA VAL A 249 1.21 -3.21 -15.13
C VAL A 249 0.57 -4.29 -14.25
N GLN A 250 1.11 -4.55 -13.06
CA GLN A 250 0.48 -5.45 -12.09
C GLN A 250 -0.92 -4.97 -11.67
N VAL A 251 -1.06 -3.68 -11.34
CA VAL A 251 -2.36 -3.08 -10.99
C VAL A 251 -3.32 -3.14 -12.19
N PHE A 252 -2.83 -2.89 -13.40
CA PHE A 252 -3.63 -3.05 -14.62
C PHE A 252 -4.09 -4.50 -14.82
N GLY A 253 -3.19 -5.48 -14.72
CA GLY A 253 -3.53 -6.90 -14.86
C GLY A 253 -4.56 -7.34 -13.82
N TRP A 254 -4.40 -6.90 -12.57
CA TRP A 254 -5.43 -7.11 -11.53
C TRP A 254 -6.77 -6.46 -11.91
N ARG A 255 -6.75 -5.21 -12.41
CA ARG A 255 -7.97 -4.53 -12.86
C ARG A 255 -8.63 -5.29 -14.02
N LEU A 256 -7.86 -5.80 -14.97
CA LEU A 256 -8.36 -6.62 -16.08
C LEU A 256 -9.09 -7.85 -15.55
N MET A 257 -8.42 -8.66 -14.71
CA MET A 257 -8.98 -9.90 -14.15
C MET A 257 -10.19 -9.65 -13.24
N ARG A 258 -10.27 -8.50 -12.57
CA ARG A 258 -11.42 -8.15 -11.73
C ARG A 258 -12.54 -7.44 -12.47
N GLN A 259 -12.45 -7.31 -13.80
CA GLN A 259 -13.39 -6.56 -14.66
C GLN A 259 -13.53 -5.08 -14.24
N ALA A 260 -12.41 -4.51 -13.82
CA ALA A 260 -12.26 -3.17 -13.26
C ALA A 260 -11.54 -2.20 -14.22
N ILE A 261 -11.65 -2.44 -15.53
CA ILE A 261 -11.23 -1.53 -16.61
C ILE A 261 -12.45 -1.01 -17.38
N SER A 262 -12.36 0.13 -18.05
CA SER A 262 -13.50 0.72 -18.78
C SER A 262 -13.44 0.40 -20.28
N SER A 263 -13.75 -0.84 -20.66
CA SER A 263 -14.01 -1.19 -22.07
C SER A 263 -15.28 -0.51 -22.57
N GLY A 264 -15.40 -0.36 -23.90
CA GLY A 264 -16.52 0.30 -24.56
C GLY A 264 -17.86 -0.27 -24.09
N CYS A 265 -18.04 -1.59 -24.17
CA CYS A 265 -19.26 -2.26 -23.70
C CYS A 265 -19.54 -2.02 -22.20
N ARG A 266 -18.51 -2.06 -21.34
CA ARG A 266 -18.69 -1.86 -19.89
C ARG A 266 -19.01 -0.41 -19.53
N ALA A 267 -18.41 0.54 -20.25
CA ALA A 267 -18.66 1.95 -20.06
C ALA A 267 -20.05 2.35 -20.58
N ALA A 268 -20.44 1.85 -21.75
CA ALA A 268 -21.77 2.03 -22.35
C ALA A 268 -22.89 1.47 -21.46
N ALA A 269 -22.65 0.35 -20.77
CA ALA A 269 -23.59 -0.22 -19.80
C ALA A 269 -23.88 0.71 -18.60
N ARG A 270 -23.06 1.74 -18.37
CA ARG A 270 -23.24 2.72 -17.28
C ARG A 270 -23.66 4.10 -17.75
N SER A 271 -23.51 4.41 -19.04
CA SER A 271 -23.92 5.67 -19.63
C SER A 271 -24.18 5.47 -21.11
N PHE A 272 -25.40 5.81 -21.55
CA PHE A 272 -25.83 5.71 -22.94
C PHE A 272 -25.08 6.66 -23.89
N HIS A 273 -24.37 7.65 -23.35
CA HIS A 273 -23.55 8.59 -24.13
C HIS A 273 -22.18 8.01 -24.55
N ILE A 274 -21.80 6.84 -24.03
CA ILE A 274 -20.51 6.23 -24.34
C ILE A 274 -20.71 5.20 -25.44
N ASP A 275 -19.97 5.36 -26.53
CA ASP A 275 -19.98 4.40 -27.62
C ASP A 275 -19.34 3.07 -27.18
N LYS A 276 -20.04 1.97 -27.49
CA LYS A 276 -19.54 0.61 -27.26
C LYS A 276 -18.61 0.12 -28.36
N LYS A 277 -18.50 0.82 -29.49
CA LYS A 277 -17.67 0.39 -30.63
C LYS A 277 -16.18 0.53 -30.36
N CYS A 278 -15.42 -0.42 -30.90
CA CYS A 278 -13.96 -0.40 -30.94
C CYS A 278 -13.49 0.71 -31.87
N CYS A 279 -12.62 1.59 -31.38
CA CYS A 279 -12.06 2.71 -32.14
C CYS A 279 -11.15 2.31 -33.31
N ARG A 280 -10.86 1.02 -33.47
CA ARG A 280 -10.00 0.50 -34.55
C ARG A 280 -10.77 -0.23 -35.64
N CYS A 281 -11.72 -1.09 -35.27
CA CYS A 281 -12.42 -1.94 -36.23
C CYS A 281 -13.94 -1.74 -36.27
N GLY A 282 -14.52 -0.93 -35.38
CA GLY A 282 -15.95 -0.64 -35.36
C GLY A 282 -16.86 -1.75 -34.81
N ALA A 283 -16.32 -2.92 -34.42
CA ALA A 283 -17.06 -3.96 -33.71
C ALA A 283 -17.35 -3.58 -32.25
N ASP A 284 -18.23 -4.30 -31.56
CA ASP A 284 -18.50 -4.06 -30.12
C ASP A 284 -17.25 -4.39 -29.26
N GLU A 285 -16.78 -3.43 -28.47
CA GLU A 285 -15.57 -3.53 -27.65
C GLU A 285 -15.87 -4.12 -26.26
N ASN A 286 -15.97 -5.44 -26.18
CA ASN A 286 -15.82 -6.17 -24.92
C ASN A 286 -14.34 -6.39 -24.58
N ASP A 287 -14.02 -6.85 -23.37
CA ASP A 287 -12.62 -6.99 -22.96
C ASP A 287 -11.87 -8.03 -23.83
N PHE A 288 -12.51 -9.14 -24.20
CA PHE A 288 -11.88 -10.16 -25.05
C PHE A 288 -11.56 -9.62 -26.45
N HIS A 289 -12.48 -8.87 -27.06
CA HIS A 289 -12.27 -8.19 -28.32
C HIS A 289 -11.11 -7.20 -28.25
N LEU A 290 -11.10 -6.37 -27.20
CA LEU A 290 -10.07 -5.36 -26.96
C LEU A 290 -8.66 -5.95 -26.86
N PHE A 291 -8.51 -7.17 -26.33
CA PHE A 291 -7.19 -7.75 -26.06
C PHE A 291 -6.82 -8.96 -26.92
N PHE A 292 -7.76 -9.59 -27.62
CA PHE A 292 -7.51 -10.85 -28.30
C PHE A 292 -8.16 -10.98 -29.68
N SER A 293 -9.38 -10.46 -29.87
CA SER A 293 -10.16 -10.75 -31.09
C SER A 293 -10.20 -9.62 -32.12
N CYS A 294 -9.72 -8.42 -31.79
CA CYS A 294 -9.66 -7.31 -32.74
C CYS A 294 -8.59 -7.60 -33.81
N HIS A 295 -8.91 -7.36 -35.10
CA HIS A 295 -7.97 -7.59 -36.21
C HIS A 295 -6.62 -6.88 -36.03
N PHE A 296 -6.64 -5.65 -35.50
CA PHE A 296 -5.42 -4.93 -35.16
C PHE A 296 -4.60 -5.64 -34.07
N VAL A 297 -5.27 -6.23 -33.09
CA VAL A 297 -4.63 -6.92 -31.97
C VAL A 297 -4.09 -8.29 -32.40
N HIS A 298 -4.72 -8.96 -33.38
CA HIS A 298 -4.15 -10.15 -34.02
C HIS A 298 -2.76 -9.84 -34.60
N ALA A 299 -2.62 -8.72 -35.31
CA ALA A 299 -1.34 -8.30 -35.87
C ALA A 299 -0.28 -8.04 -34.77
N VAL A 300 -0.66 -7.45 -33.63
CA VAL A 300 0.23 -7.26 -32.48
C VAL A 300 0.71 -8.60 -31.92
N TRP A 301 -0.20 -9.54 -31.70
CA TRP A 301 0.12 -10.86 -31.16
C TRP A 301 0.97 -11.69 -32.11
N PHE A 302 0.65 -11.67 -33.41
CA PHE A 302 1.40 -12.36 -34.45
C PHE A 302 2.84 -11.83 -34.58
N ALA A 303 3.02 -10.50 -34.54
CA ALA A 303 4.33 -9.87 -34.63
C ALA A 303 5.12 -9.91 -33.30
N SER A 304 4.48 -10.30 -32.20
CA SER A 304 5.15 -10.40 -30.90
C SER A 304 6.18 -11.55 -30.88
N PRO A 305 7.15 -11.53 -29.94
CA PRO A 305 8.08 -12.66 -29.76
C PRO A 305 7.39 -14.01 -29.45
N LEU A 306 6.10 -13.99 -29.07
CA LEU A 306 5.33 -15.20 -28.80
C LEU A 306 4.71 -15.79 -30.08
N GLY A 307 4.61 -15.01 -31.17
CA GLY A 307 4.06 -15.46 -32.46
C GLY A 307 2.62 -15.97 -32.38
N LEU A 308 1.81 -15.43 -31.47
CA LEU A 308 0.49 -15.96 -31.12
C LEU A 308 -0.50 -15.78 -32.29
N ARG A 309 -1.08 -16.90 -32.74
CA ARG A 309 -2.17 -16.94 -33.73
C ARG A 309 -3.51 -17.08 -33.03
N MET A 310 -4.12 -15.94 -32.70
CA MET A 310 -5.38 -15.91 -31.94
C MET A 310 -6.56 -16.53 -32.69
N GLU A 311 -6.55 -16.55 -34.02
CA GLU A 311 -7.62 -17.20 -34.81
C GLU A 311 -7.82 -18.67 -34.43
N GLY A 312 -6.74 -19.41 -34.20
CA GLY A 312 -6.82 -20.83 -33.83
C GLY A 312 -7.45 -21.05 -32.46
N LEU A 313 -7.11 -20.19 -31.48
CA LEU A 313 -7.70 -20.25 -30.14
C LEU A 313 -9.18 -19.87 -30.15
N ILE A 314 -9.54 -18.84 -30.92
CA ILE A 314 -10.93 -18.41 -31.09
C ILE A 314 -11.75 -19.50 -31.78
N ALA A 315 -11.20 -20.16 -32.81
CA ALA A 315 -11.84 -21.29 -33.49
C ALA A 315 -12.06 -22.51 -32.57
N GLN A 316 -11.25 -22.66 -31.53
CA GLN A 316 -11.42 -23.68 -30.48
C GLN A 316 -12.46 -23.28 -29.40
N GLY A 317 -13.14 -22.16 -29.56
CA GLY A 317 -14.20 -21.69 -28.66
C GLY A 317 -13.69 -20.84 -27.49
N VAL A 318 -12.44 -20.35 -27.53
CA VAL A 318 -11.91 -19.44 -26.50
C VAL A 318 -12.47 -18.03 -26.72
N HIS A 319 -13.35 -17.60 -25.83
CA HIS A 319 -13.97 -16.27 -25.87
C HIS A 319 -13.84 -15.48 -24.56
N GLU A 320 -13.24 -16.07 -23.53
CA GLU A 320 -13.02 -15.45 -22.23
C GLU A 320 -11.53 -15.11 -22.02
N ILE A 321 -11.28 -13.99 -21.33
CA ILE A 321 -9.91 -13.54 -21.06
C ILE A 321 -9.16 -14.53 -20.18
N GLU A 322 -9.83 -15.07 -19.16
CA GLU A 322 -9.19 -16.00 -18.23
C GLU A 322 -8.74 -17.28 -18.93
N ASP A 323 -9.51 -17.75 -19.91
CA ASP A 323 -9.16 -18.93 -20.71
C ASP A 323 -7.99 -18.64 -21.65
N ALA A 324 -8.03 -17.53 -22.38
CA ALA A 324 -6.92 -17.14 -23.26
C ALA A 324 -5.62 -16.95 -22.49
N LEU A 325 -5.65 -16.23 -21.36
CA LEU A 325 -4.46 -16.03 -20.53
C LEU A 325 -3.97 -17.32 -19.92
N HIS A 326 -4.86 -18.18 -19.44
CA HIS A 326 -4.47 -19.47 -18.88
C HIS A 326 -3.78 -20.36 -19.92
N ILE A 327 -4.32 -20.43 -21.14
CA ILE A 327 -3.70 -21.18 -22.24
C ILE A 327 -2.33 -20.60 -22.57
N ILE A 328 -2.22 -19.28 -22.78
CA ILE A 328 -0.94 -18.63 -23.10
C ILE A 328 0.10 -18.89 -21.99
N MET A 329 -0.28 -18.77 -20.73
CA MET A 329 0.62 -19.05 -19.60
C MET A 329 1.05 -20.51 -19.53
N MET A 330 0.16 -21.46 -19.88
CA MET A 330 0.47 -22.89 -19.88
C MET A 330 1.31 -23.32 -21.09
N THR A 331 1.13 -22.68 -22.24
CA THR A 331 1.91 -22.92 -23.45
C THR A 331 3.32 -22.35 -23.32
N TYR A 332 3.46 -21.15 -22.76
CA TYR A 332 4.73 -20.44 -22.63
C TYR A 332 5.15 -20.41 -21.15
N LYS A 333 5.63 -21.54 -20.62
CA LYS A 333 5.98 -21.71 -19.19
C LYS A 333 7.24 -20.96 -18.73
N THR A 334 7.82 -20.08 -19.54
CA THR A 334 9.04 -19.34 -19.14
C THR A 334 8.70 -18.21 -18.17
N GLU A 335 9.53 -17.97 -17.17
CA GLU A 335 9.32 -16.91 -16.16
C GLU A 335 9.17 -15.51 -16.80
N HIS A 336 9.78 -15.31 -17.97
CA HIS A 336 9.74 -14.07 -18.73
C HIS A 336 8.52 -13.93 -19.66
N SER A 337 7.71 -14.98 -19.87
CA SER A 337 6.53 -14.89 -20.74
C SER A 337 5.41 -14.07 -20.08
N ILE A 338 5.18 -14.25 -18.78
CA ILE A 338 4.11 -13.58 -18.04
C ILE A 338 4.30 -12.05 -18.05
N PRO A 339 5.47 -11.49 -17.70
CA PRO A 339 5.73 -10.05 -17.83
C PRO A 339 5.46 -9.54 -19.24
N LEU A 340 5.95 -10.25 -20.26
CA LEU A 340 5.80 -9.85 -21.65
C LEU A 340 4.32 -9.80 -22.07
N VAL A 341 3.54 -10.83 -21.74
CA VAL A 341 2.09 -10.89 -22.03
C VAL A 341 1.37 -9.69 -21.42
N PHE A 342 1.57 -9.43 -20.13
CA PHE A 342 0.89 -8.31 -19.46
C PHE A 342 1.41 -6.93 -19.90
N ASN A 343 2.69 -6.82 -20.26
CA ASN A 343 3.26 -5.60 -20.84
C ASN A 343 2.65 -5.31 -22.23
N ILE A 344 2.41 -6.34 -23.06
CA ILE A 344 1.71 -6.20 -24.34
C ILE A 344 0.26 -5.75 -24.11
N LEU A 345 -0.47 -6.41 -23.20
CA LEU A 345 -1.85 -6.04 -22.86
C LEU A 345 -1.94 -4.60 -22.36
N TRP A 346 -1.02 -4.18 -21.49
CA TRP A 346 -0.94 -2.80 -21.01
C TRP A 346 -0.67 -1.81 -22.15
N SER A 347 0.25 -2.13 -23.07
CA SER A 347 0.57 -1.28 -24.22
C SER A 347 -0.60 -1.20 -25.21
N ILE A 348 -1.36 -2.28 -25.42
CA ILE A 348 -2.61 -2.28 -26.19
C ILE A 348 -3.63 -1.34 -25.53
N TRP A 349 -3.83 -1.48 -24.21
CA TRP A 349 -4.73 -0.62 -23.44
C TRP A 349 -4.35 0.87 -23.57
N LYS A 350 -3.06 1.17 -23.47
CA LYS A 350 -2.53 2.53 -23.63
C LYS A 350 -2.75 3.07 -25.04
N ALA A 351 -2.38 2.31 -26.08
CA ALA A 351 -2.58 2.70 -27.47
C ALA A 351 -4.06 2.90 -27.82
N ARG A 352 -4.96 2.10 -27.25
CA ARG A 352 -6.41 2.29 -27.39
C ARG A 352 -6.87 3.60 -26.76
N ASN A 353 -6.43 3.91 -25.55
CA ASN A 353 -6.80 5.16 -24.89
C ASN A 353 -6.20 6.39 -25.58
N ASP A 354 -4.96 6.31 -26.05
CA ASP A 354 -4.32 7.40 -26.78
C ASP A 354 -5.02 7.66 -28.13
N LEU A 355 -5.50 6.63 -28.82
CA LEU A 355 -6.31 6.79 -30.03
C LEU A 355 -7.68 7.42 -29.73
N LEU A 356 -8.35 6.99 -28.66
CA LEU A 356 -9.68 7.49 -28.30
C LEU A 356 -9.66 8.96 -27.85
N PHE A 357 -8.77 9.29 -26.90
CA PHE A 357 -8.79 10.58 -26.21
C PHE A 357 -7.81 11.59 -26.81
N ASN A 358 -6.68 11.13 -27.37
CA ASN A 358 -5.64 12.01 -27.90
C ASN A 358 -5.51 11.94 -29.44
N LYS A 359 -6.31 11.08 -30.10
CA LYS A 359 -6.25 10.83 -31.55
C LYS A 359 -4.88 10.37 -32.06
N ILE A 360 -4.08 9.76 -31.18
CA ILE A 360 -2.76 9.23 -31.53
C ILE A 360 -2.92 7.78 -31.98
N ASN A 361 -2.62 7.50 -33.26
CA ASN A 361 -2.68 6.15 -33.80
C ASN A 361 -1.31 5.47 -33.71
N SER A 362 -1.22 4.39 -32.94
CA SER A 362 -0.01 3.57 -32.85
C SER A 362 -0.07 2.34 -33.76
N SER A 363 1.05 2.01 -34.40
CA SER A 363 1.23 0.78 -35.17
C SER A 363 1.48 -0.44 -34.25
N PRO A 364 1.28 -1.68 -34.73
CA PRO A 364 1.57 -2.87 -33.94
C PRO A 364 3.03 -2.93 -33.44
N MET A 365 3.98 -2.50 -34.26
CA MET A 365 5.40 -2.47 -33.88
C MET A 365 5.68 -1.48 -32.76
N GLN A 366 5.06 -0.30 -32.77
CA GLN A 366 5.21 0.68 -31.68
C GLN A 366 4.70 0.14 -30.34
N ILE A 367 3.59 -0.60 -30.35
CA ILE A 367 3.05 -1.27 -29.15
C ILE A 367 4.05 -2.31 -28.62
N LEU A 368 4.66 -3.09 -29.52
CA LEU A 368 5.65 -4.10 -29.16
C LEU A 368 6.96 -3.50 -28.64
N TYR A 369 7.43 -2.39 -29.22
CA TYR A 369 8.59 -1.66 -28.69
C TYR A 369 8.31 -1.12 -27.30
N ALA A 370 7.13 -0.53 -27.06
CA ALA A 370 6.72 -0.07 -25.74
C ALA A 370 6.65 -1.23 -24.73
N ALA A 371 6.10 -2.39 -25.13
CA ALA A 371 6.05 -3.58 -24.28
C ALA A 371 7.45 -4.13 -23.95
N LYS A 372 8.36 -4.18 -24.93
CA LYS A 372 9.76 -4.59 -24.71
C LYS A 372 10.49 -3.64 -23.76
N ALA A 373 10.32 -2.33 -23.92
CA ALA A 373 10.90 -1.34 -23.02
C ALA A 373 10.45 -1.54 -21.56
N LEU A 374 9.18 -1.89 -21.34
CA LEU A 374 8.67 -2.23 -20.01
C LEU A 374 9.31 -3.51 -19.45
N THR A 375 9.54 -4.51 -20.29
CA THR A 375 10.22 -5.75 -19.88
C THR A 375 11.67 -5.48 -19.47
N TYR A 376 12.41 -4.71 -20.26
CA TYR A 376 13.80 -4.34 -19.94
C TYR A 376 13.90 -3.55 -18.65
N ALA A 377 13.08 -2.50 -18.49
CA ALA A 377 13.06 -1.71 -17.27
C ALA A 377 12.69 -2.55 -16.03
N GLY A 378 11.81 -3.54 -16.19
CA GLY A 378 11.46 -4.47 -15.13
C GLY A 378 12.63 -5.35 -14.69
N GLN A 379 13.38 -5.89 -15.65
CA GLN A 379 14.55 -6.73 -15.40
C GLN A 379 15.71 -5.97 -14.74
N GLU A 380 15.96 -4.71 -15.14
CA GLU A 380 16.99 -3.88 -14.51
C GLU A 380 16.66 -3.57 -13.05
N ASN A 381 15.42 -3.16 -12.76
CA ASN A 381 14.95 -2.91 -11.39
C ASN A 381 15.02 -4.17 -10.50
N HIS A 382 14.90 -5.36 -11.07
CA HIS A 382 15.05 -6.62 -10.33
C HIS A 382 16.52 -6.91 -9.97
N LYS A 383 17.45 -6.65 -10.90
CA LYS A 383 18.90 -6.82 -10.66
C LYS A 383 19.41 -5.88 -9.56
N GLU A 384 19.05 -4.60 -9.62
CA GLU A 384 19.45 -3.60 -8.60
C GLU A 384 18.95 -3.96 -7.19
N ARG A 385 17.76 -4.58 -7.08
CA ARG A 385 17.21 -5.07 -5.80
C ARG A 385 17.87 -6.35 -5.30
N GLY A 386 18.44 -7.16 -6.20
CA GLY A 386 19.19 -8.38 -5.86
C GLY A 386 20.53 -8.04 -5.23
N ASP A 387 21.25 -7.07 -5.80
CA ASP A 387 22.60 -6.70 -5.35
C ASP A 387 22.59 -5.94 -4.01
N GLY A 388 21.54 -5.17 -3.72
CA GLY A 388 21.38 -4.47 -2.44
C GLY A 388 21.16 -5.38 -1.21
N HIS A 389 20.86 -6.66 -1.39
CA HIS A 389 20.66 -7.62 -0.29
C HIS A 389 21.93 -8.40 0.09
N ALA A 390 22.98 -8.36 -0.73
CA ALA A 390 24.25 -9.04 -0.46
C ALA A 390 25.17 -8.27 0.51
N GLN A 391 24.99 -6.95 0.65
CA GLN A 391 25.87 -6.10 1.49
C GLN A 391 25.37 -5.84 2.92
N SER A 392 24.21 -6.39 3.33
CA SER A 392 23.59 -6.12 4.64
C SER A 392 23.65 -7.29 5.65
N ARG A 393 24.49 -8.30 5.42
CA ARG A 393 24.64 -9.44 6.36
C ARG A 393 26.10 -9.71 6.73
N HIS A 394 26.75 -8.75 7.35
CA HIS A 394 27.85 -9.02 8.29
C HIS A 394 27.85 -7.95 9.38
N ASN A 395 27.08 -8.21 10.44
CA ASN A 395 27.31 -7.62 11.75
C ASN A 395 27.22 -8.77 12.76
N THR A 396 28.35 -9.45 12.94
CA THR A 396 28.61 -10.30 14.12
C THR A 396 29.03 -9.40 15.28
N GLU A 397 28.44 -9.66 16.44
CA GLU A 397 28.68 -9.00 17.73
C GLU A 397 30.18 -8.95 18.11
N PRO A 398 30.67 -7.89 18.76
CA PRO A 398 32.01 -7.90 19.33
C PRO A 398 31.97 -8.30 20.80
N SER A 399 32.63 -9.41 21.13
CA SER A 399 33.07 -9.75 22.49
C SER A 399 34.38 -9.05 22.82
N HIS A 400 34.47 -8.57 24.06
CA HIS A 400 35.58 -7.87 24.71
C HIS A 400 36.98 -8.48 24.51
N SER A 401 37.99 -7.63 24.27
CA SER A 401 39.19 -7.53 25.14
C SER A 401 40.19 -6.46 24.63
N ASN A 402 40.48 -5.50 25.51
CA ASN A 402 41.67 -4.67 25.73
C ASN A 402 42.85 -4.78 24.72
N PHE A 403 43.42 -3.65 24.29
CA PHE A 403 44.67 -3.12 24.86
C PHE A 403 45.12 -1.81 24.20
N THR A 404 45.98 -1.13 24.95
CA THR A 404 46.29 0.29 25.00
C THR A 404 47.25 0.78 23.90
N ILE A 405 47.14 2.08 23.63
CA ILE A 405 47.97 2.94 22.78
C ILE A 405 49.41 3.05 23.31
N SER A 406 50.38 3.01 22.40
CA SER A 406 51.66 3.72 22.53
C SER A 406 52.23 4.06 21.15
N SER A 407 52.24 5.34 20.81
CA SER A 407 53.14 5.98 19.84
C SER A 407 54.57 6.07 20.44
N PRO A 408 55.64 6.57 19.77
CA PRO A 408 55.78 7.15 18.42
C PRO A 408 57.08 6.71 17.67
N ILE A 409 57.37 7.36 16.52
CA ILE A 409 58.70 7.72 15.94
C ILE A 409 58.89 7.29 14.46
N ASP A 410 58.78 8.31 13.60
CA ASP A 410 59.61 8.73 12.47
C ASP A 410 60.32 7.69 11.56
N SER A 411 59.93 7.67 10.28
CA SER A 411 60.54 8.49 9.20
C SER A 411 60.54 7.78 7.84
N SER A 412 60.20 8.56 6.82
CA SER A 412 60.49 8.41 5.39
C SER A 412 59.73 7.34 4.56
N GLY A 413 59.16 7.79 3.43
CA GLY A 413 58.89 6.93 2.27
C GLY A 413 57.44 6.87 1.75
N ILE A 414 56.98 7.96 1.13
CA ILE A 414 56.11 8.04 -0.07
C ILE A 414 55.14 6.86 -0.35
N SER A 415 53.83 7.08 -0.20
CA SER A 415 52.86 7.02 -1.33
C SER A 415 51.43 7.40 -0.90
N SER A 416 50.89 8.37 -1.63
CA SER A 416 49.46 8.60 -1.96
C SER A 416 48.39 8.29 -0.92
N GLY A 417 48.12 9.29 -0.10
CA GLY A 417 46.78 9.76 0.21
C GLY A 417 46.91 11.27 0.46
N PRO A 418 45.98 12.11 0.02
CA PRO A 418 45.20 12.76 1.07
C PRO A 418 43.77 13.18 0.67
N THR A 419 42.85 12.88 1.57
CA THR A 419 42.07 13.83 2.39
C THR A 419 42.17 15.33 2.04
N PHE A 420 41.00 15.93 1.81
CA PHE A 420 40.53 17.33 1.87
C PHE A 420 41.51 18.49 2.18
N PHE A 421 41.36 19.59 1.42
CA PHE A 421 41.41 20.97 1.93
C PHE A 421 40.39 21.85 1.20
N THR A 422 39.56 22.56 1.98
CA THR A 422 38.97 23.84 1.57
C THR A 422 40.11 24.85 1.45
N ASN A 423 40.22 25.58 0.35
CA ASN A 423 40.96 26.84 0.36
C ASN A 423 40.37 27.84 -0.61
N ASP A 424 40.00 28.99 -0.06
CA ASP A 424 39.85 30.25 -0.77
C ASP A 424 41.11 30.51 -1.58
N SER A 425 40.97 30.44 -2.88
CA SER A 425 41.67 31.21 -3.90
C SER A 425 41.41 30.48 -5.19
N TRP A 426 40.97 31.21 -6.22
CA TRP A 426 41.71 31.25 -7.48
C TRP A 426 41.28 32.51 -8.22
N LYS A 427 42.32 33.29 -8.52
CA LYS A 427 42.28 34.59 -9.15
C LYS A 427 41.79 34.47 -10.58
N ASN A 428 41.16 35.55 -11.05
CA ASN A 428 41.00 35.93 -12.45
C ASN A 428 42.14 35.41 -13.34
N THR A 429 41.79 34.51 -14.26
CA THR A 429 42.49 34.35 -15.54
C THR A 429 41.50 34.67 -16.64
N SER A 430 41.55 35.93 -17.07
CA SER A 430 40.97 36.39 -18.31
C SER A 430 41.44 35.50 -19.47
N THR A 431 40.52 34.71 -20.01
CA THR A 431 40.69 34.14 -21.36
C THR A 431 39.44 34.48 -22.14
N ASN A 432 39.60 35.37 -23.11
CA ASN A 432 38.60 35.67 -24.13
C ASN A 432 38.26 34.37 -24.86
N VAL A 433 37.10 33.78 -24.57
CA VAL A 433 36.52 32.71 -25.36
C VAL A 433 35.17 33.18 -25.86
N SER A 434 35.05 33.22 -27.18
CA SER A 434 33.86 33.56 -27.96
C SER A 434 32.62 32.81 -27.45
N PRO A 435 31.40 33.39 -27.55
CA PRO A 435 30.21 32.77 -26.97
C PRO A 435 29.90 31.44 -27.66
N ILE A 436 30.04 30.34 -26.93
CA ILE A 436 29.63 29.01 -27.39
C ILE A 436 28.11 28.99 -27.47
N SER A 437 27.57 28.74 -28.66
CA SER A 437 26.14 28.50 -28.86
C SER A 437 25.71 27.19 -28.21
N PHE A 438 24.85 27.24 -27.19
CA PHE A 438 24.23 26.07 -26.56
C PHE A 438 22.78 25.86 -27.03
N GLN A 439 22.28 24.62 -26.94
CA GLN A 439 20.89 24.23 -27.13
C GLN A 439 20.41 23.42 -25.91
N LEU A 440 19.25 23.78 -25.37
CA LEU A 440 18.63 23.14 -24.21
C LEU A 440 17.41 22.32 -24.69
N HIS A 441 17.31 21.04 -24.29
CA HIS A 441 16.27 20.14 -24.82
C HIS A 441 15.37 19.62 -23.71
N LYS A 442 14.06 19.58 -23.97
CA LYS A 442 13.05 19.21 -22.96
C LYS A 442 12.94 17.71 -22.71
N ARG A 443 13.41 16.84 -23.63
CA ARG A 443 13.27 15.37 -23.55
C ARG A 443 13.81 14.56 -24.73
N HIS A 444 14.62 15.14 -25.61
CA HIS A 444 15.23 14.37 -26.71
C HIS A 444 16.72 14.14 -26.41
N MET A 445 17.10 12.87 -26.31
CA MET A 445 18.51 12.48 -26.38
C MET A 445 18.96 12.77 -27.81
N ALA A 446 19.72 13.85 -28.00
CA ALA A 446 20.49 14.03 -29.22
C ALA A 446 21.82 13.27 -29.09
N GLU A 447 22.45 12.92 -30.21
CA GLU A 447 23.79 12.34 -30.22
C GLU A 447 24.79 13.34 -29.65
N GLY A 448 25.44 13.00 -28.53
CA GLY A 448 26.39 13.86 -27.83
C GLY A 448 26.42 13.65 -26.31
N PRO A 449 27.35 14.31 -25.59
CA PRO A 449 27.42 14.26 -24.12
C PRO A 449 26.21 14.98 -23.48
N ASN A 450 25.46 14.27 -22.65
CA ASN A 450 24.27 14.79 -21.96
C ASN A 450 24.62 15.16 -20.51
N ILE A 451 24.17 16.32 -20.06
CA ILE A 451 24.36 16.84 -18.72
C ILE A 451 22.99 17.07 -18.08
N PHE A 452 22.72 16.38 -16.98
CA PHE A 452 21.49 16.45 -16.22
C PHE A 452 21.71 17.29 -14.97
N THR A 453 20.74 18.15 -14.65
CA THR A 453 20.81 19.05 -13.49
C THR A 453 19.54 18.91 -12.67
N ASP A 454 19.69 18.75 -11.36
CA ASP A 454 18.59 18.64 -10.40
C ASP A 454 18.90 19.51 -9.16
N ALA A 455 17.86 20.05 -8.52
CA ALA A 455 17.99 20.84 -7.32
C ALA A 455 16.82 20.59 -6.35
N ALA A 456 17.15 20.34 -5.09
CA ALA A 456 16.21 20.20 -3.99
C ALA A 456 16.30 21.40 -3.05
N TRP A 457 15.20 22.14 -2.90
CA TRP A 457 15.10 23.29 -2.00
C TRP A 457 14.00 23.10 -0.96
N LYS A 458 14.24 23.52 0.28
CA LYS A 458 13.30 23.38 1.40
C LYS A 458 12.96 24.74 2.00
N LEU A 459 11.66 25.00 2.20
CA LEU A 459 11.17 26.18 2.93
C LEU A 459 11.73 26.19 4.36
N PRO A 460 12.24 27.33 4.86
CA PRO A 460 12.65 27.45 6.25
C PRO A 460 11.43 27.22 7.17
N ALA A 461 11.63 26.46 8.25
CA ALA A 461 10.56 26.05 9.16
C ALA A 461 9.80 27.27 9.72
N SER A 462 8.47 27.23 9.64
CA SER A 462 7.53 28.28 10.00
C SER A 462 7.43 28.51 11.52
N ASN A 463 8.49 29.03 12.13
CA ASN A 463 8.47 29.57 13.50
C ASN A 463 8.79 31.07 13.57
N VAL A 464 8.66 31.80 12.45
CA VAL A 464 8.77 33.26 12.43
C VAL A 464 7.38 33.85 12.22
N SER A 465 7.00 34.75 13.12
CA SER A 465 5.72 35.46 13.16
C SER A 465 5.41 36.19 11.84
N PRO A 466 4.12 36.32 11.45
CA PRO A 466 3.71 36.74 10.10
C PRO A 466 4.00 38.21 9.75
N ASN A 467 4.69 38.97 10.62
CA ASN A 467 4.96 40.39 10.43
C ASN A 467 6.44 40.75 10.19
N VAL A 468 7.33 39.77 9.96
CA VAL A 468 8.77 40.07 9.71
C VAL A 468 9.28 39.58 8.33
N SER A 469 8.45 38.90 7.54
CA SER A 469 8.90 38.22 6.31
C SER A 469 8.90 39.09 5.04
N PHE A 470 9.03 40.42 5.13
CA PHE A 470 9.09 41.27 3.92
C PHE A 470 10.41 42.02 3.70
N LEU A 471 11.43 41.89 4.57
CA LEU A 471 12.68 42.64 4.42
C LEU A 471 14.00 41.91 4.74
N ALA A 472 14.07 40.57 4.75
CA ALA A 472 15.36 39.88 4.89
C ALA A 472 15.49 38.69 3.94
N GLY A 473 16.50 38.73 3.06
CA GLY A 473 16.90 37.67 2.15
C GLY A 473 17.46 36.44 2.87
N THR A 474 16.62 35.70 3.57
CA THR A 474 16.99 34.45 4.23
C THR A 474 17.16 33.34 3.18
N LYS A 475 18.40 33.12 2.73
CA LYS A 475 18.73 31.98 1.85
C LYS A 475 18.72 30.69 2.66
N SER A 476 18.03 29.66 2.15
CA SER A 476 18.00 28.32 2.74
C SER A 476 19.00 27.41 2.04
N LYS A 477 19.52 26.39 2.74
CA LYS A 477 20.40 25.39 2.11
C LYS A 477 19.61 24.64 1.03
N ALA A 478 20.14 24.63 -0.18
CA ALA A 478 19.66 23.84 -1.31
C ALA A 478 20.65 22.70 -1.57
N GLY A 479 20.15 21.52 -1.91
CA GLY A 479 20.98 20.45 -2.46
C GLY A 479 20.92 20.50 -3.97
N ILE A 480 22.08 20.42 -4.63
CA ILE A 480 22.19 20.43 -6.09
C ILE A 480 22.92 19.17 -6.54
N GLY A 481 22.35 18.49 -7.53
CA GLY A 481 22.96 17.35 -8.19
C GLY A 481 23.22 17.64 -9.66
N VAL A 482 24.46 17.41 -10.11
CA VAL A 482 24.82 17.42 -11.53
C VAL A 482 25.29 16.03 -11.92
N PHE A 483 24.66 15.47 -12.96
CA PHE A 483 24.99 14.17 -13.50
C PHE A 483 25.37 14.29 -14.97
N MET A 484 26.57 13.86 -15.34
CA MET A 484 27.04 13.93 -16.73
C MET A 484 27.23 12.54 -17.30
N HIS A 485 26.69 12.31 -18.50
CA HIS A 485 26.75 11.03 -19.19
C HIS A 485 27.21 11.22 -20.64
N ARG A 486 28.40 10.69 -20.98
CA ARG A 486 28.90 10.67 -22.36
C ARG A 486 28.68 9.29 -22.99
N ILE A 487 28.10 9.29 -24.19
CA ILE A 487 27.86 8.07 -24.97
C ILE A 487 28.96 7.98 -26.05
N GLY A 488 29.82 6.96 -25.97
CA GLY A 488 30.99 6.71 -26.83
C GLY A 488 31.87 5.54 -26.30
N GLU A 489 33.04 5.28 -26.91
CA GLU A 489 33.90 4.10 -26.63
C GLU A 489 34.46 4.00 -25.20
N GLN A 490 34.46 5.07 -24.42
CA GLN A 490 34.66 5.00 -22.96
C GLN A 490 33.50 5.69 -22.24
N LYS A 491 32.75 4.90 -21.46
CA LYS A 491 31.66 5.39 -20.61
C LYS A 491 32.23 5.87 -19.29
N TYR A 492 32.08 7.16 -19.01
CA TYR A 492 32.28 7.72 -17.68
C TYR A 492 31.03 8.50 -17.26
N SER A 493 30.69 8.37 -15.97
CA SER A 493 29.60 9.12 -15.36
C SER A 493 30.19 9.94 -14.21
N VAL A 494 29.95 11.25 -14.22
CA VAL A 494 30.41 12.16 -13.16
C VAL A 494 29.20 12.63 -12.39
N PHE A 495 29.25 12.46 -11.06
CA PHE A 495 28.24 12.96 -10.13
C PHE A 495 28.87 14.04 -9.25
N VAL A 496 28.26 15.22 -9.24
CA VAL A 496 28.67 16.32 -8.37
C VAL A 496 27.48 16.73 -7.52
N GLU A 497 27.67 16.63 -6.20
CA GLU A 497 26.73 17.14 -5.21
C GLU A 497 27.30 18.43 -4.60
N ALA A 498 26.49 19.49 -4.59
CA ALA A 498 26.83 20.75 -3.96
C ALA A 498 25.68 21.22 -3.08
N SER A 499 26.01 21.95 -2.01
CA SER A 499 25.00 22.49 -1.08
C SER A 499 25.07 24.02 -1.00
N PRO A 500 24.68 24.77 -2.05
CA PRO A 500 24.69 26.23 -1.98
C PRO A 500 23.48 26.79 -1.21
N PHE A 501 23.51 28.10 -0.99
CA PHE A 501 22.40 28.83 -0.40
C PHE A 501 21.54 29.45 -1.51
N ALA A 502 20.24 29.12 -1.51
CA ALA A 502 19.27 29.67 -2.46
C ALA A 502 18.05 30.24 -1.73
N GLY A 503 17.57 31.39 -2.19
CA GLY A 503 16.36 32.04 -1.69
C GLY A 503 15.07 31.44 -2.25
N SER A 504 15.14 30.66 -3.34
CA SER A 504 14.00 29.98 -3.94
C SER A 504 14.39 28.69 -4.64
N ALA A 505 13.41 27.84 -4.94
CA ALA A 505 13.62 26.62 -5.73
C ALA A 505 14.17 26.93 -7.14
N LEU A 506 13.66 27.98 -7.80
CA LEU A 506 14.13 28.38 -9.12
C LEU A 506 15.58 28.90 -9.10
N GLU A 507 15.97 29.61 -8.04
CA GLU A 507 17.37 30.04 -7.84
C GLU A 507 18.30 28.85 -7.62
N ALA A 508 17.85 27.81 -6.91
CA ALA A 508 18.60 26.58 -6.73
C ALA A 508 18.78 25.82 -8.06
N GLU A 509 17.73 25.73 -8.87
CA GLU A 509 17.80 25.11 -10.21
C GLU A 509 18.71 25.91 -11.16
N ALA A 510 18.70 27.24 -11.09
CA ALA A 510 19.57 28.10 -11.89
C ALA A 510 21.05 27.92 -11.50
N GLN A 511 21.35 27.86 -10.20
CA GLN A 511 22.70 27.57 -9.69
C GLN A 511 23.17 26.16 -10.10
N ALA A 512 22.24 25.19 -10.21
CA ALA A 512 22.56 23.83 -10.66
C ALA A 512 23.01 23.82 -12.12
N LEU A 513 22.31 24.58 -12.96
CA LEU A 513 22.65 24.74 -14.37
C LEU A 513 23.97 25.50 -14.57
N GLU A 514 24.23 26.53 -13.76
CA GLU A 514 25.49 27.27 -13.78
C GLU A 514 26.68 26.36 -13.41
N LEU A 515 26.57 25.63 -12.29
CA LEU A 515 27.59 24.69 -11.84
C LEU A 515 27.87 23.61 -12.90
N ALA A 516 26.81 23.07 -13.51
CA ALA A 516 26.92 22.09 -14.59
C ALA A 516 27.64 22.65 -15.82
N THR A 517 27.44 23.92 -16.14
CA THR A 517 28.11 24.60 -17.26
C THR A 517 29.60 24.82 -16.97
N GLN A 518 29.94 25.23 -15.74
CA GLN A 518 31.33 25.42 -15.32
C GLN A 518 32.09 24.09 -15.34
N ILE A 519 31.49 23.01 -14.82
CA ILE A 519 32.10 21.67 -14.83
C ILE A 519 32.25 21.16 -16.26
N GLY A 520 31.24 21.32 -17.12
CA GLY A 520 31.31 20.91 -18.53
C GLY A 520 32.43 21.65 -19.28
N THR A 521 32.60 22.94 -19.01
CA THR A 521 33.66 23.77 -19.61
C THR A 521 35.05 23.34 -19.11
N ALA A 522 35.20 23.12 -17.80
CA ALA A 522 36.47 22.67 -17.19
C ALA A 522 36.89 21.28 -17.68
N MET A 523 35.93 20.41 -18.01
CA MET A 523 36.19 19.08 -18.58
C MET A 523 36.37 19.08 -20.10
N GLY A 524 36.36 20.25 -20.75
CA GLY A 524 36.54 20.36 -22.21
C GLY A 524 35.40 19.72 -23.02
N VAL A 525 34.18 19.69 -22.48
CA VAL A 525 33.02 19.10 -23.18
C VAL A 525 32.52 20.07 -24.25
N HIS A 526 32.69 19.70 -25.52
CA HIS A 526 32.21 20.48 -26.65
C HIS A 526 30.75 20.10 -26.99
N GLN A 527 29.88 21.12 -27.10
CA GLN A 527 28.44 21.00 -27.43
C GLN A 527 27.62 20.05 -26.51
N PRO A 528 27.62 20.24 -25.18
CA PRO A 528 26.80 19.44 -24.29
C PRO A 528 25.30 19.75 -24.42
N ASN A 529 24.47 18.70 -24.29
CA ASN A 529 23.02 18.85 -24.14
C ASN A 529 22.68 18.94 -22.65
N PHE A 530 22.19 20.09 -22.20
CA PHE A 530 21.70 20.25 -20.82
C PHE A 530 20.22 19.86 -20.72
N LEU A 531 19.90 19.05 -19.71
CA LEU A 531 18.57 18.52 -19.43
C LEU A 531 18.15 18.94 -18.02
N THR A 532 17.04 19.68 -17.94
CA THR A 532 16.41 20.14 -16.70
C THR A 532 14.91 19.84 -16.74
N ASP A 533 14.33 19.55 -15.58
CA ASP A 533 12.90 19.40 -15.36
C ASP A 533 12.16 20.74 -15.15
N SER A 534 12.91 21.83 -14.97
CA SER A 534 12.41 23.20 -14.87
C SER A 534 12.00 23.77 -16.22
N ASN A 535 10.69 23.79 -16.49
CA ASN A 535 10.13 24.39 -17.71
C ASN A 535 10.45 25.89 -17.82
N VAL A 536 10.50 26.60 -16.68
CA VAL A 536 10.73 28.05 -16.62
C VAL A 536 12.15 28.38 -17.06
N LEU A 537 13.16 27.66 -16.53
CA LEU A 537 14.55 27.82 -16.96
C LEU A 537 14.75 27.37 -18.40
N ALA A 538 14.10 26.27 -18.79
CA ALA A 538 14.22 25.75 -20.15
C ALA A 538 13.74 26.76 -21.20
N GLU A 539 12.61 27.42 -20.96
CA GLU A 539 12.09 28.44 -21.87
C GLU A 539 12.91 29.74 -21.84
N ALA A 540 13.40 30.16 -20.67
CA ALA A 540 14.21 31.37 -20.54
C ALA A 540 15.54 31.28 -21.30
N VAL A 541 16.22 30.14 -21.20
CA VAL A 541 17.52 29.89 -21.85
C VAL A 541 17.36 29.72 -23.38
N THR A 542 16.25 29.12 -23.83
CA THR A 542 15.99 28.88 -25.25
C THR A 542 15.65 30.16 -26.03
N LYS A 543 15.09 31.18 -25.36
CA LYS A 543 14.63 32.44 -25.99
C LYS A 543 15.74 33.53 -26.13
N ARG A 544 16.97 33.27 -25.67
CA ARG A 544 18.20 34.08 -25.89
C ARG A 544 18.10 35.61 -25.71
N ASP A 545 17.30 36.11 -24.75
CA ASP A 545 17.47 37.51 -24.29
C ASP A 545 16.97 37.71 -22.84
N PRO A 546 17.83 37.49 -21.82
CA PRO A 546 17.47 37.70 -20.42
C PRO A 546 17.23 39.18 -20.06
N ILE A 547 17.64 40.12 -20.92
CA ILE A 547 17.45 41.56 -20.70
C ILE A 547 16.10 42.03 -21.25
N LYS A 548 15.64 41.49 -22.39
CA LYS A 548 14.33 41.84 -22.98
C LYS A 548 13.16 41.00 -22.46
N HIS A 549 13.41 39.76 -22.05
CA HIS A 549 12.35 38.85 -21.56
C HIS A 549 12.79 38.15 -20.26
N PRO A 550 12.91 38.88 -19.14
CA PRO A 550 13.47 38.37 -17.88
C PRO A 550 12.64 37.28 -17.16
N GLY A 551 11.60 36.72 -17.79
CA GLY A 551 10.61 35.88 -17.11
C GLY A 551 9.80 36.70 -16.10
N HIS A 552 8.67 36.19 -15.63
CA HIS A 552 7.74 36.95 -14.79
C HIS A 552 8.28 37.05 -13.34
N TRP A 553 9.15 38.02 -13.06
CA TRP A 553 9.59 38.35 -11.70
C TRP A 553 8.52 39.22 -11.01
N SER A 554 7.51 38.58 -10.46
CA SER A 554 6.60 39.24 -9.51
C SER A 554 6.22 38.24 -8.42
N ILE A 555 6.66 38.53 -7.19
CA ILE A 555 5.98 38.07 -5.97
C ILE A 555 4.53 38.52 -6.12
N ARG A 556 3.57 37.60 -6.26
CA ARG A 556 2.16 37.96 -6.14
C ARG A 556 1.84 38.18 -4.66
N PRO A 557 1.37 39.37 -4.27
CA PRO A 557 0.82 39.59 -2.94
C PRO A 557 -0.48 38.79 -2.78
N ASN A 558 -0.76 38.42 -1.54
CA ASN A 558 -1.94 37.70 -1.06
C ASN A 558 -3.21 37.83 -1.92
N LEU A 559 -3.85 36.69 -2.19
CA LEU A 559 -5.27 36.65 -2.53
C LEU A 559 -6.00 35.85 -1.43
N HIS A 560 -6.92 36.58 -0.79
CA HIS A 560 -7.92 36.12 0.17
C HIS A 560 -8.89 35.10 -0.41
#